data_AF-A0A9P0CJ98-F1
#
_entry.id   AF-A0A9P0CJ98-F1
#
_cell.length_a   1.000
_cell.length_b   1.000
_cell.length_c   1.000
_cell.angle_alpha   90.00
_cell.angle_beta   90.00
_cell.angle_gamma   90.00
#
_symmetry.space_group_name_H-M   'P 1'
#
loop_
_entity.id
_entity.type
_entity.pdbx_description
1 polymer ?
#
loop_
_entity_poly.entity_id
_entity_poly.type
_entity_poly.pdbx_seq_one_letter_code
_entity_poly.pdbx_strand_id
1 'polypeptide(L)'
;MSFCKKSKVENGYSWTCKICAVILSIRKNSFFEGSKLSLQQIIIIIIYCWSKYLPQKNIAEEANIPEKYHTMTGAIFGGLNKDGTAKIVEIDESKYFHRKYHRGQWREGHWVFGGIESQVSASW
;
A
#
# COMPACT_ATOMS: atom_id res chain seq x y z
N MET A 1 -2.80 13.38 -13.84
CA MET A 1 -1.80 13.43 -12.75
C MET A 1 -0.52 12.76 -13.23
N SER A 2 0.65 13.30 -12.91
CA SER A 2 1.95 12.68 -13.21
C SER A 2 2.74 12.45 -11.93
N PHE A 3 3.33 11.27 -11.81
CA PHE A 3 4.23 10.91 -10.71
C PHE A 3 5.62 11.51 -10.95
N CYS A 4 6.16 12.26 -10.00
CA CYS A 4 7.42 12.98 -10.17
C CYS A 4 8.32 12.85 -8.93
N LYS A 5 9.62 12.66 -9.16
CA LYS A 5 10.65 12.68 -8.10
C LYS A 5 10.91 14.13 -7.68
N LYS A 6 10.82 14.43 -6.39
CA LYS A 6 11.08 15.75 -5.80
C LYS A 6 11.79 15.57 -4.46
N SER A 7 12.99 16.13 -4.34
CA SER A 7 13.86 15.99 -3.16
C SER A 7 13.29 16.61 -1.88
N LYS A 8 12.45 17.65 -1.99
CA LYS A 8 11.90 18.40 -0.85
C LYS A 8 10.61 17.81 -0.26
N VAL A 9 10.17 16.63 -0.70
CA VAL A 9 8.89 16.02 -0.29
C VAL A 9 9.16 14.81 0.60
N GLU A 10 8.27 14.55 1.58
CA GLU A 10 8.40 13.56 2.68
C GLU A 10 8.70 12.11 2.24
N ASN A 11 8.70 11.80 0.94
CA ASN A 11 9.07 10.49 0.40
C ASN A 11 9.93 10.58 -0.88
N GLY A 12 10.43 11.76 -1.22
CA GLY A 12 11.16 11.97 -2.48
C GLY A 12 10.29 11.94 -3.74
N TYR A 13 8.97 11.72 -3.61
CA TYR A 13 8.02 11.59 -4.72
C TYR A 13 6.70 12.33 -4.44
N SER A 14 6.02 12.77 -5.49
CA SER A 14 4.71 13.45 -5.41
C SER A 14 3.88 13.28 -6.69
N TRP A 15 2.57 13.39 -6.57
CA TRP A 15 1.66 13.52 -7.71
C TRP A 15 1.56 15.00 -8.09
N THR A 16 1.86 15.34 -9.34
CA THR A 16 1.71 16.70 -9.85
C THR A 16 0.67 16.73 -10.97
N CYS A 17 -0.29 17.62 -10.88
CA CYS A 17 -1.22 17.92 -11.95
C CYS A 17 -0.56 18.87 -12.95
N LYS A 18 -0.39 18.46 -14.22
CA LYS A 18 0.23 19.33 -15.24
C LYS A 18 -0.64 20.53 -15.63
N ILE A 19 -1.95 20.42 -15.47
CA ILE A 19 -2.93 21.44 -15.88
C ILE A 19 -3.14 22.46 -14.76
N CYS A 20 -3.35 21.96 -13.55
CA CYS A 20 -3.72 22.75 -12.37
C CYS A 20 -2.53 23.05 -11.43
N ALA A 21 -1.33 22.56 -11.75
CA ALA A 21 -0.09 22.70 -10.94
C ALA A 21 -0.17 22.19 -9.48
N VAL A 22 -1.30 21.60 -9.07
CA VAL A 22 -1.49 21.02 -7.73
C VAL A 22 -0.51 19.88 -7.50
N ILE A 23 0.14 19.91 -6.34
CA ILE A 23 1.04 18.86 -5.85
C ILE A 23 0.33 18.11 -4.72
N LEU A 24 0.18 16.80 -4.87
CA LEU A 24 -0.37 15.93 -3.85
C LEU A 24 0.69 14.95 -3.36
N SER A 25 0.59 14.60 -2.08
CA SER A 25 1.35 13.49 -1.52
C SER A 25 1.02 12.21 -2.26
N ILE A 26 1.99 11.31 -2.37
CA ILE A 26 1.78 9.94 -2.89
C ILE A 26 0.76 9.15 -2.07
N ARG A 27 0.48 9.59 -0.84
CA ARG A 27 -0.46 8.99 0.11
C ARG A 27 -1.83 9.68 0.12
N LYS A 28 -2.04 10.72 -0.70
CA LYS A 28 -3.31 11.44 -0.73
C LYS A 28 -4.43 10.49 -1.17
N ASN A 29 -5.56 10.50 -0.46
CA ASN A 29 -6.70 9.59 -0.61
C ASN A 29 -6.34 8.11 -0.43
N SER A 30 -5.25 7.80 0.29
CA SER A 30 -4.93 6.43 0.69
C SER A 30 -5.09 6.26 2.19
N PHE A 31 -5.12 5.00 2.62
CA PHE A 31 -5.13 4.64 4.04
C PHE A 31 -3.94 5.23 4.83
N PHE A 32 -2.85 5.58 4.14
CA PHE A 32 -1.65 6.15 4.73
C PHE A 32 -1.63 7.68 4.71
N GLU A 33 -2.74 8.35 4.36
CA GLU A 33 -2.81 9.81 4.34
C GLU A 33 -2.54 10.40 5.73
N GLY A 34 -1.63 11.38 5.81
CA GLY A 34 -1.26 12.04 7.08
C GLY A 34 -0.45 11.18 8.05
N SER A 35 -0.12 9.93 7.69
CA SER A 35 0.78 9.09 8.48
C SER A 35 2.22 9.61 8.43
N LYS A 36 2.91 9.60 9.58
CA LYS A 36 4.36 9.90 9.69
C LYS A 36 5.27 8.68 9.46
N LEU A 37 4.67 7.55 9.05
CA LEU A 37 5.41 6.30 8.80
C LEU A 37 6.32 6.46 7.59
N SER A 38 7.50 5.83 7.60
CA SER A 38 8.33 5.76 6.39
C SER A 38 7.72 4.77 5.38
N LEU A 39 8.04 4.91 4.09
CA LEU A 39 7.61 3.92 3.09
C LEU A 39 8.13 2.51 3.41
N GLN A 40 9.32 2.41 3.99
CA GLN A 40 9.88 1.13 4.43
C GLN A 40 9.04 0.51 5.54
N GLN A 41 8.62 1.30 6.55
CA GLN A 41 7.71 0.82 7.59
C GLN A 41 6.37 0.38 6.99
N ILE A 42 5.83 1.12 6.03
CA ILE A 42 4.59 0.74 5.34
C ILE A 42 4.73 -0.58 4.59
N ILE A 43 5.84 -0.79 3.88
CA ILE A 43 6.11 -2.03 3.14
C ILE A 43 6.29 -3.20 4.12
N ILE A 44 7.01 -3.00 5.22
CA ILE A 44 7.14 -4.02 6.27
C ILE A 44 5.74 -4.35 6.83
N ILE A 45 4.93 -3.34 7.18
CA ILE A 45 3.56 -3.58 7.66
C ILE A 45 2.73 -4.39 6.64
N ILE A 46 2.75 -4.02 5.35
CA ILE A 46 1.92 -4.72 4.37
C ILE A 46 2.49 -6.13 4.12
N ILE A 47 3.74 -6.24 3.69
CA ILE A 47 4.30 -7.51 3.20
C ILE A 47 4.63 -8.47 4.35
N TYR A 48 5.25 -7.96 5.42
CA TYR A 48 5.72 -8.82 6.51
C TYR A 48 4.56 -9.36 7.35
N CYS A 49 3.60 -8.51 7.71
CA CYS A 49 2.41 -8.95 8.47
C CYS A 49 1.63 -10.00 7.71
N TRP A 50 1.48 -9.81 6.39
CA TRP A 50 0.80 -10.75 5.51
C TRP A 50 1.54 -12.09 5.41
N SER A 51 2.87 -12.04 5.23
CA SER A 51 3.66 -13.27 5.05
C SER A 51 3.71 -14.18 6.28
N LYS A 52 3.50 -13.62 7.48
CA LYS A 52 3.72 -14.33 8.73
C LYS A 52 2.46 -14.58 9.56
N TYR A 53 1.29 -14.04 9.17
CA TYR A 53 0.05 -14.12 9.96
C TYR A 53 0.27 -13.77 11.44
N LEU A 54 1.14 -12.78 11.72
CA LEU A 54 1.60 -12.51 13.08
C LEU A 54 0.57 -11.71 13.90
N PRO A 55 0.51 -11.93 15.22
CA PRO A 55 -0.24 -11.06 16.12
C PRO A 55 0.34 -9.64 16.10
N GLN A 56 -0.55 -8.63 16.17
CA GLN A 56 -0.24 -7.20 16.03
C GLN A 56 0.90 -6.68 16.90
N LYS A 57 1.09 -7.24 18.11
CA LYS A 57 2.13 -6.80 19.04
C LYS A 57 3.54 -7.04 18.48
N ASN A 58 3.76 -8.19 17.86
CA ASN A 58 5.08 -8.57 17.36
C ASN A 58 5.48 -7.70 16.15
N ILE A 59 4.51 -7.35 15.32
CA ILE A 59 4.71 -6.47 14.16
C ILE A 59 5.11 -5.06 14.58
N ALA A 60 4.42 -4.52 15.58
CA ALA A 60 4.69 -3.19 16.09
C ALA A 60 6.11 -3.05 16.66
N GLU A 61 6.53 -4.05 17.42
CA GLU A 61 7.88 -4.14 17.96
C GLU A 61 8.92 -4.27 16.84
N GLU A 62 8.68 -5.17 15.88
CA GLU A 62 9.65 -5.47 14.81
C GLU A 62 9.79 -4.32 13.80
N ALA A 63 8.71 -3.60 13.51
CA ALA A 63 8.72 -2.45 12.61
C ALA A 63 8.97 -1.11 13.32
N ASN A 64 9.15 -1.13 14.65
CA ASN A 64 9.35 0.03 15.51
C ASN A 64 8.32 1.14 15.25
N ILE A 65 7.05 0.76 15.33
CA ILE A 65 5.93 1.63 14.98
C ILE A 65 5.30 2.21 16.26
N PRO A 66 4.90 3.49 16.28
CA PRO A 66 4.15 4.05 17.39
C PRO A 66 2.79 3.36 17.59
N GLU A 67 2.39 3.20 18.85
CA GLU A 67 1.15 2.51 19.27
C GLU A 67 -0.10 2.96 18.53
N LYS A 68 -0.17 4.25 18.17
CA LYS A 68 -1.23 4.86 17.36
C LYS A 68 -1.53 4.12 16.05
N TYR A 69 -0.53 3.47 15.43
CA TYR A 69 -0.71 2.78 14.16
C TYR A 69 -0.90 1.27 14.33
N HIS A 70 -1.00 0.75 15.56
CA HIS A 70 -1.30 -0.68 15.78
C HIS A 70 -2.70 -1.05 15.31
N THR A 71 -3.64 -0.10 15.26
CA THR A 71 -4.96 -0.34 14.67
C THR A 71 -4.89 -0.49 13.14
N MET A 72 -3.88 0.12 12.49
CA MET A 72 -3.65 -0.04 11.05
C MET A 72 -3.16 -1.44 10.68
N THR A 73 -2.47 -2.14 11.57
CA THR A 73 -2.04 -3.54 11.35
C THR A 73 -3.19 -4.52 11.53
N GLY A 74 -4.29 -4.11 12.18
CA GLY A 74 -5.58 -4.82 12.19
C GLY A 74 -6.60 -4.26 11.22
N ALA A 75 -6.21 -3.33 10.36
CA ALA A 75 -7.09 -2.85 9.33
C ALA A 75 -7.43 -4.04 8.43
N ILE A 76 -8.67 -4.48 8.51
CA ILE A 76 -9.24 -5.40 7.55
C ILE A 76 -9.17 -4.66 6.22
N PHE A 77 -8.20 -5.05 5.38
CA PHE A 77 -8.14 -4.58 4.00
C PHE A 77 -9.48 -4.96 3.36
N GLY A 78 -10.24 -3.96 2.91
CA GLY A 78 -11.61 -4.15 2.40
C GLY A 78 -12.74 -3.77 3.35
N GLY A 79 -12.49 -3.63 4.66
CA GLY A 79 -13.49 -3.26 5.66
C GLY A 79 -14.39 -4.43 6.10
N LEU A 80 -15.52 -4.10 6.73
CA LEU A 80 -16.53 -5.07 7.15
C LEU A 80 -17.68 -5.12 6.15
N ASN A 81 -18.32 -6.29 6.03
CA ASN A 81 -19.62 -6.44 5.41
C ASN A 81 -20.69 -5.71 6.26
N LYS A 82 -21.88 -5.50 5.67
CA LYS A 82 -23.03 -4.95 6.40
C LYS A 82 -23.36 -5.74 7.66
N ASP A 83 -23.02 -7.03 7.66
CA ASP A 83 -23.29 -7.98 8.74
C ASP A 83 -22.17 -8.01 9.80
N GLY A 84 -21.17 -7.12 9.70
CA GLY A 84 -20.05 -7.04 10.64
C GLY A 84 -18.95 -8.09 10.44
N THR A 85 -19.06 -8.94 9.42
CA THR A 85 -18.00 -9.92 9.06
C THR A 85 -16.87 -9.26 8.27
N ALA A 86 -15.64 -9.74 8.44
CA ALA A 86 -14.50 -9.24 7.68
C ALA A 86 -14.67 -9.54 6.19
N LYS A 87 -14.46 -8.53 5.33
CA LYS A 87 -14.40 -8.74 3.88
C LYS A 87 -13.09 -9.42 3.53
N ILE A 88 -13.18 -10.42 2.66
CA ILE A 88 -12.02 -11.10 2.11
C ILE A 88 -11.56 -10.29 0.89
N VAL A 89 -10.34 -9.78 0.93
CA VAL A 89 -9.72 -9.07 -0.19
C VAL A 89 -8.53 -9.88 -0.67
N GLU A 90 -8.54 -10.21 -1.95
CA GLU A 90 -7.38 -10.75 -2.64
C GLU A 90 -6.51 -9.58 -3.08
N ILE A 91 -5.23 -9.60 -2.70
CA ILE A 91 -4.26 -8.60 -3.15
C ILE A 91 -3.37 -9.22 -4.22
N ASP A 92 -3.21 -8.50 -5.33
CA ASP A 92 -2.32 -8.86 -6.43
C ASP A 92 -1.19 -7.83 -6.60
N GLU A 93 -0.02 -8.30 -7.04
CA GLU A 93 1.18 -7.50 -7.27
C GLU A 93 1.55 -7.48 -8.75
N SER A 94 1.48 -6.30 -9.37
CA SER A 94 1.83 -6.10 -10.77
C SER A 94 3.01 -5.15 -10.93
N LYS A 95 4.12 -5.62 -11.52
CA LYS A 95 5.27 -4.76 -11.86
C LYS A 95 5.16 -4.21 -13.28
N TYR A 96 4.89 -2.92 -13.41
CA TYR A 96 4.81 -2.21 -14.68
C TYR A 96 6.16 -1.63 -15.09
N PHE A 97 6.57 -1.89 -16.32
CA PHE A 97 7.79 -1.33 -16.93
C PHE A 97 7.59 -1.11 -18.43
N HIS A 98 8.30 -0.14 -19.02
CA HIS A 98 8.21 0.13 -20.45
C HIS A 98 8.67 -1.08 -21.29
N ARG A 99 7.89 -1.39 -22.34
CA ARG A 99 8.01 -2.59 -23.20
C ARG A 99 9.44 -2.82 -23.67
N LYS A 100 9.82 -4.10 -23.74
CA LYS A 100 11.15 -4.57 -24.18
C LYS A 100 11.16 -4.97 -25.65
N TYR A 101 12.19 -4.52 -26.36
CA TYR A 101 13.05 -5.39 -27.16
C TYR A 101 14.39 -5.48 -26.41
N HIS A 102 15.04 -6.65 -26.37
CA HIS A 102 16.23 -7.07 -25.58
C HIS A 102 15.91 -7.80 -24.25
N ARG A 103 15.65 -9.12 -24.35
CA ARG A 103 15.24 -10.08 -23.30
C ARG A 103 16.27 -10.22 -22.15
N GLY A 104 15.84 -10.75 -20.99
CA GLY A 104 16.70 -11.17 -19.86
C GLY A 104 17.15 -10.10 -18.84
N GLN A 105 17.38 -8.86 -19.26
CA GLN A 105 17.80 -7.77 -18.37
C GLN A 105 16.73 -7.32 -17.35
N TRP A 106 17.10 -7.16 -16.07
CA TRP A 106 16.31 -6.45 -15.07
C TRP A 106 16.12 -4.99 -15.48
N ARG A 107 14.93 -4.43 -15.24
CA ARG A 107 14.63 -3.01 -15.47
C ARG A 107 13.98 -2.41 -14.24
N GLU A 108 14.32 -1.14 -14.03
CA GLU A 108 13.59 -0.27 -13.12
C GLU A 108 12.14 -0.15 -13.60
N GLY A 109 11.21 -0.30 -12.68
CA GLY A 109 9.77 -0.35 -12.97
C GLY A 109 8.99 -0.02 -11.71
N HIS A 110 7.70 0.23 -11.88
CA HIS A 110 6.81 0.59 -10.78
C HIS A 110 6.05 -0.64 -10.34
N TRP A 111 6.10 -0.94 -9.05
CA TRP A 111 5.21 -1.92 -8.44
C TRP A 111 3.87 -1.26 -8.16
N VAL A 112 2.80 -1.91 -8.60
CA VAL A 112 1.43 -1.54 -8.30
C VAL A 112 0.81 -2.72 -7.56
N PHE A 113 0.28 -2.43 -6.38
CA PHE A 113 -0.42 -3.40 -5.54
C PHE A 113 -1.91 -3.06 -5.64
N GLY A 114 -2.71 -4.03 -6.07
CA GLY A 114 -4.17 -3.90 -6.17
C GLY A 114 -4.85 -4.84 -5.19
N GLY A 115 -6.02 -4.47 -4.69
CA GLY A 115 -6.88 -5.35 -3.88
C GLY A 115 -8.24 -5.48 -4.53
N ILE A 116 -8.72 -6.71 -4.73
CA ILE A 116 -10.07 -7.01 -5.19
C ILE A 116 -10.87 -7.67 -4.06
N GLU A 117 -12.04 -7.13 -3.77
CA GLU A 117 -12.96 -7.75 -2.82
C GLU A 117 -13.49 -9.06 -3.42
N SER A 118 -13.23 -10.17 -2.74
CA SER A 118 -13.76 -11.47 -3.10
C SER A 118 -15.19 -11.58 -2.61
N GLN A 119 -16.14 -11.63 -3.56
CA GLN A 119 -17.52 -11.94 -3.25
C GLN A 119 -17.62 -13.47 -3.06
N VAL A 120 -17.22 -13.97 -1.90
CA VAL A 120 -17.59 -15.33 -1.53
C VAL A 120 -19.09 -15.31 -1.27
N SER A 121 -19.89 -15.60 -2.30
CA SER A 121 -21.26 -16.02 -2.10
C SER A 121 -21.20 -17.29 -1.26
N ALA A 122 -21.62 -17.20 0.00
CA ALA A 122 -21.84 -18.38 0.82
C ALA A 122 -22.95 -19.21 0.16
N SER A 123 -22.58 -20.10 -0.76
CA SER A 123 -23.42 -21.17 -1.26
C SER A 123 -23.37 -22.30 -0.24
N TRP A 124 -24.48 -22.48 0.46
CA TRP A 124 -24.77 -23.66 1.29
C TRP A 124 -24.93 -24.91 0.44
#